data_AF-A0A834I0X6-F1
#
_entry.id   AF-A0A834I0X6-F1
#
_cell.length_a   1.000
_cell.length_b   1.000
_cell.length_c   1.000
_cell.angle_alpha   90.00
_cell.angle_beta   90.00
_cell.angle_gamma   90.00
#
_symmetry.space_group_name_H-M   'P 1'
#
loop_
_entity.id
_entity.type
_entity.pdbx_description
1 polymer ?
#
loop_
_entity_poly.entity_id
_entity_poly.type
_entity_poly.pdbx_seq_one_letter_code
_entity_poly.pdbx_strand_id
1 'polypeptide(L)'
;MSFRNSDNAKLSIRNLQIITLLDSVSYGLIYPFISLYIVKLGGNQYHAGIYAVGNLIGESLSPDVIKSFSHHNGKRYSLFLVLNTMFVTHLMLGITNSYWFAISLRILFSLINQAQNLCLDLLLNRASTEEEREIWLSL
;
A
#
# COMPACT_ATOMS: atom_id res chain seq x y z
N MET A 1 -30.22 -2.28 19.59
CA MET A 1 -28.74 -2.32 19.70
C MET A 1 -28.00 -2.39 18.34
N SER A 2 -28.72 -2.39 17.19
CA SER A 2 -28.15 -2.57 15.84
C SER A 2 -27.53 -1.30 15.21
N PHE A 3 -28.05 -0.11 15.53
CA PHE A 3 -27.61 1.16 14.92
C PHE A 3 -26.15 1.54 15.21
N ARG A 4 -25.63 1.23 16.40
CA ARG A 4 -24.27 1.56 16.81
C ARG A 4 -23.19 0.80 16.01
N ASN A 5 -23.56 -0.26 15.30
CA ASN A 5 -22.62 -1.04 14.49
C ASN A 5 -22.48 -0.48 13.05
N SER A 6 -23.55 0.10 12.49
CA SER A 6 -23.53 0.72 11.16
C SER A 6 -22.70 2.00 11.13
N ASP A 7 -22.81 2.84 12.16
CA ASP A 7 -22.00 4.08 12.25
C ASP A 7 -20.49 3.78 12.38
N ASN A 8 -20.14 2.75 13.15
CA ASN A 8 -18.76 2.29 13.27
C ASN A 8 -18.22 1.67 11.96
N ALA A 9 -19.08 1.01 11.18
CA ALA A 9 -18.73 0.47 9.88
C ALA A 9 -18.42 1.60 8.87
N LYS A 10 -19.30 2.59 8.77
CA LYS A 10 -19.10 3.78 7.93
C LYS A 10 -17.83 4.55 8.32
N LEU A 11 -17.56 4.70 9.61
CA LEU A 11 -16.37 5.39 10.11
C LEU A 11 -15.09 4.62 9.76
N SER A 12 -15.10 3.29 9.87
CA SER A 12 -13.99 2.42 9.47
C SER A 12 -13.73 2.46 7.96
N ILE A 13 -14.78 2.48 7.13
CA ILE A 13 -14.67 2.62 5.67
C ILE A 13 -14.06 3.97 5.30
N ARG A 14 -14.56 5.05 5.92
CA ARG A 14 -14.02 6.40 5.72
C ARG A 14 -12.53 6.49 6.09
N ASN A 15 -12.14 5.87 7.20
CA ASN A 15 -10.73 5.85 7.62
C ASN A 15 -9.84 5.10 6.61
N LEU A 16 -10.30 3.96 6.09
CA LEU A 16 -9.61 3.21 5.03
C LEU A 16 -9.46 4.03 3.74
N GLN A 17 -10.50 4.75 3.34
CA GLN A 17 -10.46 5.65 2.18
C GLN A 17 -9.46 6.80 2.37
N ILE A 18 -9.45 7.44 3.54
CA ILE A 18 -8.50 8.52 3.85
C ILE A 18 -7.06 8.01 3.82
N ILE A 19 -6.80 6.84 4.41
CA ILE A 19 -5.47 6.22 4.40
C ILE A 19 -5.02 5.93 2.96
N THR A 20 -5.90 5.35 2.14
CA THR A 20 -5.63 5.02 0.73
C THR A 20 -5.37 6.28 -0.10
N LEU A 21 -6.14 7.34 0.15
CA LEU A 21 -5.97 8.63 -0.53
C LEU A 21 -4.63 9.26 -0.14
N LEU A 22 -4.30 9.27 1.16
CA LEU A 22 -3.04 9.82 1.66
C LEU A 22 -1.83 9.05 1.13
N ASP A 23 -1.93 7.73 1.05
CA ASP A 23 -0.91 6.85 0.46
C ASP A 23 -0.71 7.17 -1.03
N SER A 24 -1.81 7.25 -1.80
CA SER A 24 -1.77 7.59 -3.22
C SER A 24 -1.15 8.97 -3.49
N VAL A 25 -1.51 9.98 -2.69
CA VAL A 25 -0.94 11.33 -2.77
C VAL A 25 0.56 11.32 -2.43
N SER A 26 0.95 10.59 -1.39
CA SER A 26 2.36 10.46 -1.00
C SER A 26 3.17 9.77 -2.08
N TYR A 27 2.65 8.69 -2.65
CA TYR A 27 3.28 7.97 -3.75
C TYR A 27 3.42 8.85 -5.00
N GLY A 28 2.34 9.51 -5.41
CA GLY A 28 2.32 10.42 -6.57
C GLY A 28 3.24 11.62 -6.41
N LEU A 29 3.39 12.13 -5.19
CA LEU A 29 4.34 13.20 -4.90
C LEU A 29 5.78 12.71 -4.95
N ILE A 30 6.10 11.50 -4.50
CA ILE A 30 7.50 11.10 -4.38
C ILE A 30 8.05 10.53 -5.69
N TYR A 31 7.22 9.86 -6.48
CA TYR A 31 7.62 9.24 -7.74
C TYR A 31 8.41 10.17 -8.70
N PRO A 32 7.97 11.41 -9.00
CA PRO A 32 8.72 12.30 -9.89
C PRO A 32 10.04 12.81 -9.27
N PHE A 33 10.13 12.90 -7.94
CA PHE A 33 11.33 13.41 -7.26
C PHE A 33 12.39 12.34 -7.00
N ILE A 34 12.05 11.05 -7.04
CA ILE A 34 13.02 9.97 -6.83
C ILE A 34 14.15 10.00 -7.86
N SER A 35 13.84 10.19 -9.15
CA SER A 35 14.87 10.23 -10.19
C SER A 35 15.84 11.38 -9.97
N LEU A 36 15.34 12.55 -9.57
CA LEU A 36 16.16 13.71 -9.19
C LEU A 36 16.96 13.44 -7.91
N TYR A 37 16.37 12.74 -6.94
CA TYR A 37 17.01 12.38 -5.68
C TYR A 37 18.19 11.41 -5.89
N ILE A 38 18.03 10.41 -6.76
CA ILE A 38 19.10 9.47 -7.14
C ILE A 38 20.27 10.23 -7.78
N VAL A 39 20.00 11.17 -8.68
CA VAL A 39 21.04 11.98 -9.32
C VAL A 39 21.72 12.90 -8.31
N LYS A 40 20.96 13.52 -7.39
CA LYS A 40 21.50 14.38 -6.32
C LYS A 40 22.42 13.62 -5.36
N LEU A 41 22.16 12.34 -5.14
CA LEU A 41 23.00 11.45 -4.33
C LEU A 41 24.27 10.95 -5.08
N GLY A 42 24.55 11.47 -6.28
CA GLY A 42 25.71 11.08 -7.09
C GLY A 42 25.42 9.93 -8.06
N GLY A 43 24.16 9.54 -8.23
CA GLY A 43 23.75 8.54 -9.22
C GLY A 43 23.77 9.10 -10.65
N ASN A 44 23.93 8.19 -11.61
CA ASN A 44 23.82 8.51 -13.05
C ASN A 44 22.43 8.11 -13.60
N GLN A 45 22.07 8.58 -14.79
CA GLN A 45 20.78 8.25 -15.45
C GLN A 45 20.57 6.75 -15.63
N TYR A 46 21.63 5.97 -15.80
CA TYR A 46 21.57 4.50 -15.80
C TYR A 46 20.96 3.92 -14.51
N HIS A 47 21.27 4.50 -13.35
CA HIS A 47 20.74 4.04 -12.06
C HIS A 47 19.26 4.38 -11.90
N ALA A 48 18.81 5.52 -12.44
CA ALA A 48 17.39 5.84 -12.51
C ALA A 48 16.63 4.84 -13.41
N GLY A 49 17.27 4.38 -14.49
CA GLY A 49 16.73 3.31 -15.34
C GLY A 49 16.61 1.97 -14.59
N ILE A 50 17.65 1.57 -13.86
CA ILE A 50 17.63 0.35 -13.01
C ILE A 50 16.52 0.44 -11.97
N TYR A 51 16.36 1.61 -11.33
CA TYR A 51 15.27 1.88 -10.42
C TYR A 51 13.90 1.68 -11.08
N ALA A 52 13.66 2.26 -12.25
CA ALA A 52 12.38 2.15 -12.96
C ALA A 52 12.04 0.69 -13.30
N VAL A 53 13.01 -0.07 -13.83
CA VAL A 53 12.81 -1.49 -14.16
C VAL A 53 12.57 -2.32 -12.91
N GLY A 54 13.37 -2.11 -11.86
CA GLY A 54 13.19 -2.80 -10.58
C GLY A 54 11.83 -2.51 -9.94
N ASN A 55 11.36 -1.28 -10.04
CA ASN A 55 10.06 -0.87 -9.54
C ASN A 55 8.91 -1.54 -10.30
N LEU A 56 9.00 -1.65 -11.64
CA LEU A 56 8.02 -2.35 -12.47
C LEU A 56 7.96 -3.85 -12.18
N ILE A 57 9.13 -4.48 -12.01
CA ILE A 57 9.21 -5.91 -11.62
C ILE A 57 8.59 -6.10 -10.24
N GLY A 58 8.89 -5.21 -9.30
CA GLY A 58 8.30 -5.24 -7.97
C GLY A 58 6.78 -5.13 -8.01
N GLU A 59 6.26 -4.16 -8.76
CA GLU A 59 4.82 -3.92 -8.92
C GLU A 59 4.12 -5.12 -9.58
N SER A 60 4.78 -5.77 -10.53
CA SER A 60 4.24 -6.95 -11.23
C SER A 60 4.16 -8.19 -10.33
N LEU A 61 5.12 -8.37 -9.42
CA LEU A 61 5.16 -9.51 -8.48
C LEU A 61 4.36 -9.26 -7.20
N SER A 62 4.13 -7.99 -6.87
CA SER A 62 3.46 -7.54 -5.64
C SER A 62 2.10 -8.22 -5.38
N PRO A 63 1.20 -8.39 -6.38
CA PRO A 63 -0.10 -9.04 -6.15
C PRO A 63 0.02 -10.47 -5.63
N ASP A 64 0.91 -11.28 -6.21
CA ASP A 64 1.07 -12.68 -5.84
C ASP A 64 1.69 -12.83 -4.44
N VAL A 65 2.69 -11.99 -4.13
CA VAL A 65 3.34 -11.95 -2.82
C VAL A 65 2.32 -11.60 -1.73
N ILE A 66 1.55 -10.54 -1.95
CA ILE A 66 0.56 -10.05 -0.96
C ILE A 66 -0.63 -10.99 -0.85
N LYS A 67 -1.07 -11.62 -1.94
CA LYS A 67 -2.12 -12.64 -1.91
C LYS A 67 -1.69 -13.85 -1.08
N SER A 68 -0.48 -14.36 -1.31
CA SER A 68 0.06 -15.46 -0.51
C SER A 68 0.18 -15.08 0.97
N PHE A 69 0.74 -13.90 1.25
CA PHE A 69 0.93 -13.44 2.63
C PHE A 69 -0.39 -13.18 3.38
N SER A 70 -1.38 -12.58 2.70
CA SER A 70 -2.70 -12.33 3.28
C SER A 70 -3.53 -13.58 3.49
N HIS A 71 -3.32 -14.62 2.69
CA HIS A 71 -3.95 -15.92 2.91
C HIS A 71 -3.48 -16.58 4.20
N HIS A 72 -2.18 -16.45 4.53
CA HIS A 72 -1.62 -17.05 5.74
C HIS A 72 -1.85 -16.23 7.02
N ASN A 73 -1.70 -14.90 6.95
CA ASN A 73 -1.70 -14.05 8.14
C ASN A 73 -2.98 -13.22 8.32
N GLY A 74 -3.89 -13.25 7.34
CA GLY A 74 -5.13 -12.49 7.33
C GLY A 74 -4.95 -11.06 6.78
N LYS A 75 -5.98 -10.61 6.04
CA LYS A 75 -5.97 -9.33 5.30
C LYS A 75 -5.71 -8.10 6.17
N ARG A 76 -6.22 -8.07 7.41
CA ARG A 76 -6.01 -6.95 8.35
C ARG A 76 -4.56 -6.82 8.80
N TYR A 77 -3.90 -7.94 9.09
CA TYR A 77 -2.50 -7.95 9.49
C TYR A 77 -1.60 -7.56 8.32
N SER A 78 -1.89 -8.06 7.12
CA SER A 78 -1.18 -7.66 5.91
C SER A 78 -1.27 -6.16 5.66
N LEU A 79 -2.47 -5.57 5.77
CA LEU A 79 -2.65 -4.12 5.59
C LEU A 79 -1.86 -3.30 6.62
N PHE A 80 -1.84 -3.73 7.89
CA PHE A 80 -1.01 -3.11 8.92
C PHE A 80 0.49 -3.20 8.59
N LEU A 81 0.96 -4.35 8.11
CA LEU A 81 2.37 -4.56 7.75
C LEU A 81 2.78 -3.70 6.56
N VAL A 82 1.93 -3.60 5.53
CA VAL A 82 2.18 -2.73 4.36
C VAL A 82 2.30 -1.27 4.80
N LEU A 83 1.38 -0.76 5.63
CA LEU A 83 1.43 0.62 6.13
C LEU A 83 2.66 0.89 7.00
N ASN A 84 3.06 -0.06 7.86
CA ASN A 84 4.29 0.09 8.65
C ASN A 84 5.54 0.08 7.77
N THR A 85 5.60 -0.83 6.81
CA THR A 85 6.71 -0.88 5.84
C THR A 85 6.77 0.41 5.04
N MET A 86 5.62 0.96 4.63
CA MET A 86 5.57 2.27 3.99
C MET A 86 6.17 3.36 4.88
N PHE A 87 5.73 3.46 6.12
CA PHE A 87 6.23 4.48 7.04
C PHE A 87 7.75 4.37 7.28
N VAL A 88 8.25 3.15 7.54
CA VAL A 88 9.68 2.90 7.76
C VAL A 88 10.50 3.21 6.52
N THR A 89 10.03 2.80 5.33
CA THR A 89 10.76 3.05 4.08
C THR A 89 10.82 4.54 3.73
N HIS A 90 9.76 5.30 4.01
CA HIS A 90 9.75 6.76 3.83
C HIS A 90 10.71 7.46 4.80
N LEU A 91 10.74 7.03 6.07
CA LEU A 91 11.66 7.58 7.07
C LEU A 91 13.12 7.28 6.71
N MET A 92 13.42 6.05 6.31
CA MET A 92 14.74 5.62 5.85
C MET A 92 15.22 6.40 4.62
N LEU A 93 14.32 6.74 3.71
CA LEU A 93 14.67 7.54 2.52
C LEU A 93 15.14 8.95 2.88
N GLY A 94 14.60 9.54 3.95
CA GLY A 94 15.01 10.86 4.43
C GLY A 94 16.40 10.90 5.10
N ILE A 95 16.90 9.75 5.54
CA ILE A 95 18.18 9.64 6.29
C ILE A 95 19.30 9.06 5.40
N THR A 96 18.97 8.32 4.35
CA THR A 96 19.97 7.66 3.51
C THR A 96 20.80 8.65 2.69
N ASN A 97 22.12 8.46 2.70
CA ASN A 97 23.07 9.13 1.81
C ASN A 97 23.55 8.23 0.66
N SER A 98 23.05 7.00 0.57
CA SER A 98 23.43 6.05 -0.48
C SER A 98 22.29 5.87 -1.49
N TYR A 99 22.60 6.12 -2.77
CA TYR A 99 21.63 5.94 -3.86
C TYR A 99 21.27 4.46 -4.07
N TRP A 100 22.22 3.53 -3.91
CA TRP A 100 21.94 2.09 -3.99
C TRP A 100 20.96 1.65 -2.90
N PHE A 101 21.14 2.14 -1.68
CA PHE A 101 20.22 1.85 -0.58
C PHE A 101 18.82 2.39 -0.87
N ALA A 102 18.72 3.63 -1.38
CA ALA A 102 17.44 4.23 -1.77
C ALA A 102 16.72 3.41 -2.86
N ILE A 103 17.46 2.94 -3.87
CA ILE A 103 16.92 2.12 -4.96
C ILE A 103 16.41 0.77 -4.44
N SER A 104 17.22 0.04 -3.68
CA SER A 104 16.83 -1.26 -3.13
C SER A 104 15.62 -1.16 -2.20
N LEU A 105 15.59 -0.14 -1.35
CA LEU A 105 14.47 0.11 -0.43
C LEU A 105 13.17 0.38 -1.19
N ARG A 106 13.24 1.10 -2.31
CA ARG A 106 12.08 1.39 -3.16
C ARG A 106 11.58 0.18 -3.93
N ILE A 107 12.47 -0.66 -4.45
CA ILE A 107 12.10 -1.91 -5.09
C ILE A 107 11.38 -2.83 -4.09
N LEU A 108 11.91 -2.93 -2.86
CA LEU A 108 11.26 -3.68 -1.79
C LEU A 108 9.90 -3.10 -1.40
N PHE A 109 9.79 -1.77 -1.35
CA PHE A 109 8.51 -1.11 -1.12
C PHE A 109 7.49 -1.47 -2.21
N SER A 110 7.88 -1.40 -3.47
CA SER A 110 7.02 -1.74 -4.62
C SER A 110 6.52 -3.19 -4.58
N LEU A 111 7.38 -4.13 -4.19
CA LEU A 111 7.02 -5.54 -3.95
C LEU A 111 5.92 -5.75 -2.89
N ILE A 112 5.74 -4.79 -1.99
CA ILE A 112 4.82 -4.89 -0.84
C ILE A 112 3.62 -3.93 -1.03
N ASN A 113 3.75 -2.92 -1.88
CA ASN A 113 2.80 -1.82 -2.02
C ASN A 113 1.54 -2.21 -2.81
N GLN A 114 0.68 -3.04 -2.21
CA GLN A 114 -0.66 -3.40 -2.71
C GLN A 114 -1.74 -3.02 -1.69
N ALA A 115 -1.50 -1.98 -0.88
CA ALA A 115 -2.43 -1.51 0.13
C ALA A 115 -3.82 -1.22 -0.47
N GLN A 116 -3.87 -0.64 -1.68
CA GLN A 116 -5.10 -0.30 -2.38
C GLN A 116 -5.93 -1.54 -2.71
N ASN A 117 -5.29 -2.59 -3.23
CA ASN A 117 -5.97 -3.84 -3.62
C ASN A 117 -6.47 -4.60 -2.38
N LEU A 118 -5.70 -4.63 -1.29
CA LEU A 118 -6.16 -5.19 -0.01
C LEU A 118 -7.31 -4.39 0.60
N CYS A 119 -7.26 -3.06 0.52
CA CYS A 119 -8.32 -2.18 1.02
C CYS A 119 -9.62 -2.38 0.24
N LEU A 120 -9.54 -2.45 -1.09
CA LEU A 120 -10.68 -2.67 -1.97
C LEU A 120 -11.29 -4.06 -1.75
N ASP A 121 -10.47 -5.09 -1.63
CA ASP A 121 -10.92 -6.45 -1.31
C ASP A 121 -11.61 -6.51 0.07
N LEU A 122 -11.06 -5.84 1.09
CA LEU A 122 -11.71 -5.72 2.40
C LEU A 122 -13.04 -4.94 2.35
N LEU A 123 -13.15 -3.92 1.50
CA LEU A 123 -14.38 -3.16 1.29
C LEU A 123 -15.44 -4.03 0.61
N LEU A 124 -15.09 -4.74 -0.46
CA LEU A 124 -16.00 -5.63 -1.18
C LEU A 124 -16.52 -6.76 -0.29
N ASN A 125 -15.64 -7.42 0.49
CA ASN A 125 -16.06 -8.47 1.42
C ASN A 125 -17.01 -7.94 2.51
N ARG A 126 -16.87 -6.67 2.92
CA ARG A 126 -17.76 -6.08 3.92
C ARG A 126 -19.12 -5.71 3.33
N ALA A 127 -19.15 -5.16 2.12
CA ALA A 127 -20.38 -4.80 1.43
C ALA A 127 -21.25 -6.04 1.13
N SER A 128 -20.65 -7.14 0.65
CA SER A 128 -21.39 -8.39 0.41
C SER A 128 -22.01 -8.97 1.68
N THR A 129 -21.29 -8.88 2.81
CA THR A 129 -21.80 -9.37 4.11
C THR A 129 -22.95 -8.52 4.64
N GLU A 130 -22.99 -7.22 4.36
CA GLU A 130 -24.13 -6.36 4.74
C GLU A 130 -25.35 -6.64 3.87
N GLU A 131 -25.19 -6.83 2.57
CA GLU A 131 -26.27 -7.14 1.63
C GLU A 131 -26.95 -8.48 1.96
N GLU A 132 -26.16 -9.54 2.20
CA GLU A 132 -26.71 -10.83 2.67
C GLU A 132 -27.50 -10.68 3.97
N ARG A 133 -27.01 -9.85 4.89
CA ARG A 133 -27.66 -9.65 6.20
C ARG A 133 -29.00 -8.92 6.09
N GLU A 134 -29.13 -7.99 5.15
CA GLU A 134 -30.41 -7.31 4.89
C GLU A 134 -31.44 -8.27 4.30
N ILE A 135 -31.03 -9.18 3.41
CA ILE A 135 -31.91 -10.21 2.85
C ILE A 135 -32.48 -11.11 3.97
N TRP A 136 -31.62 -11.59 4.88
CA TRP A 136 -32.06 -12.43 6.02
C TRP A 136 -32.97 -11.73 7.03
N LEU A 137 -32.93 -10.40 7.11
CA LEU A 137 -33.80 -9.62 8.01
C LEU A 137 -35.14 -9.25 7.38
N SER A 138 -35.28 -9.45 6.06
CA SER A 138 -36.51 -9.20 5.30
C SER A 138 -37.39 -10.45 5.10
N LEU A 139 -36.90 -11.60 5.54
CA LEU A 139 -37.56 -12.91 5.60
C LEU A 139 -38.04 -13.22 7.01
#